data_AF-A0A351MM58-F1
#
_entry.id   AF-A0A351MM58-F1
#
_cell.length_a   1.000
_cell.length_b   1.000
_cell.length_c   1.000
_cell.angle_alpha   90.00
_cell.angle_beta   90.00
_cell.angle_gamma   90.00
#
_symmetry.space_group_name_H-M   'P 1'
#
loop_
_entity.id
_entity.type
_entity.pdbx_description
1 polymer ?
#
loop_
_entity_poly.entity_id
_entity_poly.type
_entity_poly.pdbx_seq_one_letter_code
_entity_poly.pdbx_strand_id
1 'polypeptide(L)'
;MLHELGHALEISHPEIMSRTRRFLQARTVGQQPRRLSQDYPHLGYHDDEYYLPDLWFNDYCGKLYRGGATEILSMGLERLVREPIEFVREDPEYAGLILGIIEL
;
A
#
# COMPACT_ATOMS: atom_id res chain seq x y z
N MET A 1 -1.59 12.50 -8.62
CA MET A 1 -0.30 12.63 -9.33
C MET A 1 0.78 11.82 -8.63
N LEU A 2 0.99 11.99 -7.32
CA LEU A 2 1.97 11.19 -6.57
C LEU A 2 1.56 9.70 -6.47
N HIS A 3 0.27 9.40 -6.30
CA HIS A 3 -0.28 8.05 -6.40
C HIS A 3 0.20 7.28 -7.65
N GLU A 4 -0.11 7.83 -8.83
CA GLU A 4 0.24 7.23 -10.13
C GLU A 4 1.75 7.17 -10.36
N LEU A 5 2.51 8.13 -9.81
CA LEU A 5 3.96 8.07 -9.85
C LEU A 5 4.48 6.86 -9.06
N GLY A 6 3.89 6.55 -7.90
CA GLY A 6 4.20 5.35 -7.13
C GLY A 6 3.99 4.08 -7.95
N HIS A 7 2.84 3.95 -8.61
CA HIS A 7 2.58 2.82 -9.51
C HIS A 7 3.56 2.76 -10.69
N ALA A 8 3.87 3.90 -11.31
CA ALA A 8 4.82 3.97 -12.41
C ALA A 8 6.23 3.50 -11.97
N LEU A 9 6.65 3.86 -10.75
CA LEU A 9 7.92 3.42 -10.18
C LEU A 9 7.93 1.91 -9.92
N GLU A 10 6.89 1.34 -9.31
CA GLU A 10 6.79 -0.11 -9.13
C GLU A 10 6.88 -0.85 -10.46
N ILE A 11 6.12 -0.41 -11.48
CA ILE A 11 6.08 -1.06 -12.79
C ILE A 11 7.44 -0.96 -13.50
N SER A 12 8.10 0.19 -13.41
CA SER A 12 9.36 0.44 -14.14
C SER A 12 10.58 -0.19 -13.46
N HIS A 13 10.51 -0.48 -12.15
CA HIS A 13 11.63 -0.98 -11.35
C HIS A 13 11.24 -2.28 -10.64
N PRO A 14 11.56 -3.45 -11.23
CA PRO A 14 11.18 -4.75 -10.69
C PRO A 14 11.65 -4.98 -9.25
N GLU A 15 12.78 -4.41 -8.83
CA GLU A 15 13.27 -4.49 -7.46
C GLU A 15 12.35 -3.77 -6.46
N ILE A 16 11.78 -2.62 -6.85
CA ILE A 16 10.83 -1.86 -6.04
C ILE A 16 9.54 -2.68 -5.88
N MET A 17 8.97 -3.15 -6.99
CA MET A 17 7.82 -4.05 -7.00
C MET A 17 8.05 -5.29 -6.12
N SER A 18 9.25 -5.86 -6.18
CA SER A 18 9.62 -7.03 -5.38
C SER A 18 9.64 -6.70 -3.88
N ARG A 19 10.14 -5.53 -3.49
CA ARG A 19 10.17 -5.06 -2.09
C ARG A 19 8.77 -4.79 -1.56
N THR A 20 7.92 -4.09 -2.31
CA THR A 20 6.57 -3.74 -1.88
C THR A 20 5.65 -4.96 -1.77
N ARG A 21 5.75 -5.91 -2.71
CA ARG A 21 5.07 -7.21 -2.60
C ARG A 21 5.48 -7.98 -1.36
N ARG A 22 6.78 -8.08 -1.08
CA ARG A 22 7.28 -8.77 0.12
C ARG A 22 6.78 -8.11 1.39
N PHE A 23 6.77 -6.78 1.41
CA PHE A 23 6.25 -6.03 2.55
C PHE A 23 4.77 -6.32 2.78
N LEU A 24 3.93 -6.19 1.75
CA LEU A 24 2.50 -6.51 1.84
C LEU A 24 2.29 -7.94 2.34
N GLN A 25 2.99 -8.92 1.77
CA GLN A 25 2.90 -10.32 2.17
C GLN A 25 3.32 -10.54 3.62
N ALA A 26 4.39 -9.91 4.08
CA ALA A 26 4.89 -10.04 5.44
C ALA A 26 3.94 -9.43 6.47
N ARG A 27 3.35 -8.27 6.16
CA ARG A 27 2.38 -7.57 7.02
C ARG A 27 1.06 -8.31 7.19
N THR A 28 0.68 -9.10 6.18
CA THR A 28 -0.66 -9.70 6.09
C THR A 28 -0.67 -11.22 6.28
N VAL A 29 0.38 -11.78 6.89
CA VAL A 29 0.46 -13.21 7.17
C VAL A 29 -0.74 -13.68 7.99
N GLY A 30 -1.46 -14.69 7.48
CA GLY A 30 -2.64 -15.27 8.12
C GLY A 30 -3.93 -14.48 7.92
N GLN A 31 -3.88 -13.31 7.29
CA GLN A 31 -5.06 -12.51 6.98
C GLN A 31 -5.82 -13.11 5.80
N GLN A 32 -7.14 -12.95 5.82
CA GLN A 32 -8.01 -13.37 4.73
C GLN A 32 -8.45 -12.14 3.91
N PRO A 33 -8.47 -12.23 2.57
CA PRO A 33 -8.97 -11.13 1.73
C PRO A 33 -10.40 -10.75 2.10
N ARG A 34 -10.63 -9.45 2.26
CA ARG A 34 -11.94 -8.84 2.49
C ARG A 34 -12.33 -7.97 1.31
N ARG A 35 -13.63 -7.71 1.13
CA ARG A 35 -14.14 -6.87 0.04
C ARG A 35 -14.23 -5.42 0.47
N LEU A 36 -13.59 -4.54 -0.29
CA LEU A 36 -13.65 -3.09 -0.04
C LEU A 36 -15.08 -2.56 -0.20
N SER A 37 -15.86 -3.05 -1.17
CA SER A 37 -17.26 -2.62 -1.35
C SER A 37 -18.17 -3.00 -0.19
N GLN A 38 -17.85 -4.10 0.50
CA GLN A 38 -18.64 -4.58 1.65
C GLN A 38 -18.29 -3.80 2.92
N ASP A 39 -16.99 -3.59 3.18
CA ASP A 39 -16.54 -2.92 4.40
C ASP A 39 -16.67 -1.39 4.31
N TYR A 40 -16.65 -0.84 3.10
CA TYR A 40 -16.76 0.59 2.80
C TYR A 40 -17.80 0.89 1.72
N PRO A 41 -19.10 0.61 1.97
CA PRO A 41 -20.16 0.68 0.95
C PRO A 41 -20.39 2.10 0.40
N HIS A 42 -19.95 3.14 1.11
CA HIS A 42 -20.14 4.53 0.70
C HIS A 42 -18.99 5.11 -0.14
N LEU A 43 -17.91 4.35 -0.34
CA LEU A 43 -16.72 4.80 -1.08
C LEU A 43 -16.72 4.40 -2.56
N GLY A 44 -17.74 3.66 -3.01
CA GLY A 44 -17.95 3.37 -4.44
C GLY A 44 -17.01 2.32 -5.03
N TYR A 45 -16.39 1.47 -4.20
CA TYR A 45 -15.59 0.34 -4.66
C TYR A 45 -16.43 -0.70 -5.41
N HIS A 46 -15.82 -1.35 -6.39
CA HIS A 46 -16.40 -2.47 -7.13
C HIS A 46 -16.41 -3.77 -6.29
N ASP A 47 -17.33 -4.68 -6.62
CA ASP A 47 -17.53 -5.93 -5.88
C ASP A 47 -16.38 -6.94 -6.01
N ASP A 48 -15.47 -6.72 -6.94
CA ASP A 48 -14.26 -7.52 -7.15
C ASP A 48 -12.99 -6.85 -6.61
N GLU A 49 -13.11 -5.74 -5.87
CA GLU A 49 -12.00 -5.11 -5.17
C GLU A 49 -11.82 -5.71 -3.77
N TYR A 50 -10.72 -6.44 -3.61
CA TYR A 50 -10.33 -7.06 -2.35
C TYR A 50 -9.10 -6.39 -1.76
N TYR A 51 -8.97 -6.48 -0.45
CA TYR A 51 -7.78 -6.06 0.28
C TYR A 51 -7.44 -7.07 1.39
N LEU A 52 -6.18 -7.08 1.80
CA LEU A 52 -5.75 -7.79 3.00
C LEU A 52 -5.74 -6.81 4.19
N PRO A 53 -6.52 -7.08 5.26
CA PRO A 53 -6.58 -6.20 6.41
C PRO A 53 -5.29 -6.23 7.22
N ASP A 54 -4.97 -5.09 7.83
CA ASP A 54 -3.88 -4.89 8.78
C ASP A 54 -4.14 -3.57 9.53
N LEU A 55 -3.17 -3.06 10.29
CA LEU A 55 -3.20 -1.74 10.92
C LEU A 55 -2.83 -0.61 9.96
N TRP A 56 -3.36 -0.65 8.73
CA TRP A 56 -3.14 0.41 7.74
C TRP A 56 -3.79 1.73 8.19
N PHE A 57 -3.19 2.86 7.83
CA PHE A 57 -3.88 4.16 7.97
C PHE A 57 -5.07 4.29 7.01
N ASN A 58 -5.09 3.47 5.95
CA ASN A 58 -6.20 3.30 5.03
C ASN A 58 -6.13 1.89 4.46
N ASP A 59 -7.21 1.11 4.61
CA ASP A 59 -7.29 -0.29 4.15
C ASP A 59 -7.03 -0.48 2.65
N TYR A 60 -7.17 0.59 1.86
CA TYR A 60 -6.75 0.63 0.47
C TYR A 60 -5.26 0.28 0.28
N CYS A 61 -4.39 0.53 1.26
CA CYS A 61 -2.97 0.11 1.22
C CYS A 61 -2.81 -1.41 1.02
N GLY A 62 -3.75 -2.20 1.55
CA GLY A 62 -3.76 -3.66 1.43
C GLY A 62 -4.42 -4.18 0.16
N LYS A 63 -4.81 -3.32 -0.80
CA LYS A 63 -5.56 -3.72 -1.99
C LYS A 63 -4.81 -4.74 -2.84
N LEU A 64 -5.54 -5.73 -3.34
CA LEU A 64 -5.03 -6.82 -4.15
C LEU A 64 -5.31 -6.59 -5.64
N TYR A 65 -4.26 -6.57 -6.44
CA TYR A 65 -4.35 -6.54 -7.90
C TYR A 65 -3.96 -7.87 -8.53
N ARG A 66 -4.67 -8.28 -9.59
CA ARG A 66 -4.34 -9.49 -10.37
C ARG A 66 -2.95 -9.44 -11.02
N GLY A 67 -2.47 -8.25 -11.39
CA GLY A 67 -1.13 -8.03 -11.97
C GLY A 67 0.00 -7.97 -10.94
N GLY A 68 -0.32 -8.10 -9.65
CA GLY A 68 0.63 -8.03 -8.55
C GLY A 68 1.20 -6.64 -8.26
N ALA A 69 0.78 -5.58 -8.95
CA ALA A 69 1.02 -4.22 -8.47
C ALA A 69 0.46 -4.06 -7.04
N THR A 70 0.99 -3.12 -6.26
CA THR A 70 0.52 -2.87 -4.90
C THR A 70 0.19 -1.40 -4.69
N GLU A 71 -0.54 -1.12 -3.60
CA GLU A 71 -0.77 0.26 -3.13
C GLU A 71 0.30 0.75 -2.16
N ILE A 72 1.34 -0.06 -1.91
CA ILE A 72 2.31 0.22 -0.86
C ILE A 72 3.15 1.46 -1.20
N LEU A 73 3.73 1.52 -2.40
CA LEU A 73 4.55 2.69 -2.75
C LEU A 73 3.69 3.95 -2.97
N SER A 74 2.56 3.82 -3.68
CA SER A 74 1.65 4.92 -3.99
C SER A 74 1.11 5.58 -2.72
N MET A 75 0.47 4.82 -1.84
CA MET A 75 -0.13 5.33 -0.61
C MET A 75 0.93 5.77 0.40
N GLY A 76 2.04 5.03 0.51
CA GLY A 76 3.15 5.37 1.39
C GLY A 76 3.82 6.70 1.05
N LEU A 77 4.06 6.98 -0.24
CA LEU A 77 4.60 8.28 -0.68
C LEU A 77 3.62 9.42 -0.40
N GLU A 78 2.32 9.22 -0.64
CA GLU A 78 1.32 10.23 -0.33
C GLU A 78 1.24 10.53 1.16
N ARG A 79 1.28 9.50 1.99
CA ARG A 79 1.30 9.63 3.45
C ARG A 79 2.55 10.35 3.93
N LEU A 80 3.73 9.98 3.40
CA LEU A 80 5.01 10.60 3.74
C LEU A 80 5.05 12.09 3.39
N VAL A 81 4.50 12.51 2.23
CA VAL A 81 4.50 13.92 1.84
C VAL A 81 3.48 14.75 2.63
N ARG A 82 2.31 14.18 2.94
CA ARG A 82 1.24 14.90 3.63
C ARG A 82 1.46 15.03 5.13
N GLU A 83 1.84 13.92 5.77
CA GLU A 83 1.86 13.76 7.23
C GLU A 83 3.09 12.91 7.65
N PRO A 84 4.32 13.37 7.36
CA PRO A 84 5.54 12.57 7.56
C PRO A 84 5.76 12.16 9.02
N ILE A 85 5.51 13.07 9.96
CA ILE A 85 5.77 12.85 11.39
C ILE A 85 4.79 11.82 11.94
N GLU A 86 3.50 11.96 11.61
CA GLU A 86 2.45 11.03 11.98
C GLU A 86 2.69 9.66 11.36
N PHE A 87 3.09 9.61 10.09
CA PHE A 87 3.37 8.34 9.41
C PHE A 87 4.48 7.55 10.11
N VAL A 88 5.61 8.19 10.39
CA VAL A 88 6.74 7.55 11.09
C VAL A 88 6.35 7.13 12.50
N ARG A 89 5.48 7.88 13.17
CA ARG A 89 5.02 7.55 14.53
C ARG A 89 4.04 6.39 14.56
N GLU A 90 3.10 6.34 13.61
CA GLU A 90 1.97 5.41 13.60
C GLU A 90 2.34 4.08 12.92
N ASP A 91 3.11 4.11 11.84
CA ASP A 91 3.59 2.92 11.15
C ASP A 91 5.07 3.08 10.74
N PRO A 92 6.01 3.03 11.71
CA PRO A 92 7.44 3.21 11.45
C PRO A 92 8.02 2.19 10.48
N GLU A 93 7.45 0.98 10.42
CA GLU A 93 7.90 -0.07 9.51
C GLU A 93 7.57 0.29 8.06
N TYR A 94 6.33 0.72 7.80
CA TYR A 94 5.91 1.16 6.48
C TYR A 94 6.64 2.45 6.06
N ALA A 95 6.73 3.44 6.94
CA ALA A 95 7.51 4.65 6.67
C ALA A 95 8.99 4.33 6.37
N GLY A 96 9.59 3.41 7.13
CA GLY A 96 10.96 2.94 6.91
C GLY A 96 11.16 2.26 5.55
N LEU A 97 10.19 1.47 5.08
CA LEU A 97 10.23 0.92 3.73
C LEU A 97 10.26 2.03 2.67
N ILE A 98 9.39 3.03 2.78
CA ILE A 98 9.28 4.11 1.79
C ILE A 98 10.56 4.93 1.77
N LEU A 99 11.08 5.35 2.93
CA LEU A 99 12.36 6.05 3.05
C LEU A 99 13.49 5.23 2.44
N GLY A 100 13.58 3.94 2.76
CA GLY A 100 14.59 3.05 2.19
C GLY A 100 14.41 2.71 0.70
N ILE A 101 13.30 3.06 0.06
CA ILE A 101 13.13 2.99 -1.40
C ILE A 101 13.65 4.27 -2.05
N ILE A 102 13.43 5.44 -1.43
CA ILE A 102 13.81 6.74 -2.01
C ILE A 102 15.26 7.14 -1.70
N GLU A 103 15.87 6.65 -0.62
CA GLU A 103 17.20 7.10 -0.18
C GLU A 103 18.39 6.56 -0.98
N LEU A 104 18.21 5.54 -1.84
CA LEU A 104 19.25 4.87 -2.65
C LEU A 104 20.67 4.80 -2.02
#